data_AF-A0AB73NA66-F1
#
_entry.id   AF-A0AB73NA66-F1
#
_cell.length_a   1.000
_cell.length_b   1.000
_cell.length_c   1.000
_cell.angle_alpha   90.00
_cell.angle_beta   90.00
_cell.angle_gamma   90.00
#
_symmetry.space_group_name_H-M   'P 1'
#
loop_
_entity.id
_entity.type
_entity.pdbx_description
1 polymer ?
#
loop_
_entity_poly.entity_id
_entity_poly.type
_entity_poly.pdbx_seq_one_letter_code
_entity_poly.pdbx_strand_id
1 'polypeptide(L)'
;MIVTDFFRILRSITKRKNSFYRDFPFDILPIMMILKVLIVFEILIFGHLLLAQQTIKKSESDLEKKVAEEVKKIRELSGETAWYLFNEFNAEPILKLQEMGMVIIPFLLPYLSDTSETRVRRVHYRHPNYYTGGVVIVNRYIGYIINRIADHEFYLLGKTDDDIILLTEELVDMDTIRAFQTLIANWYQKNKDKSLGKRKLDDLQDGFHTNRIAAYDWLGESKLEKYRLPLENKIKELFKGDSDTFKDGEMVECATALGNIGNPKSAKILRKVANHLSYDYSGGERTPNIYNVFSAYEALAKLGHKKEALVRLNELKKDYLEKMNGDTQKKFLENLKKAEKW
;
A
#
# COMPACT_ATOMS: atom_id res chain seq x y z
N MET A 1 -23.63 38.21 -9.30
CA MET A 1 -24.58 38.53 -10.40
C MET A 1 -25.88 37.72 -10.30
N ILE A 2 -25.85 36.44 -9.90
CA ILE A 2 -27.03 35.54 -9.86
C ILE A 2 -28.10 35.92 -8.79
N VAL A 3 -27.69 36.42 -7.63
CA VAL A 3 -28.60 36.74 -6.52
C VAL A 3 -29.51 37.95 -6.83
N THR A 4 -28.97 38.97 -7.52
CA THR A 4 -29.70 40.18 -7.86
C THR A 4 -30.78 39.93 -8.91
N ASP A 5 -30.52 39.04 -9.87
CA ASP A 5 -31.50 38.64 -10.88
C ASP A 5 -32.62 37.75 -10.30
N PHE A 6 -32.31 36.89 -9.33
CA PHE A 6 -33.30 36.08 -8.62
C PHE A 6 -34.35 36.95 -7.90
N PHE A 7 -33.91 37.96 -7.14
CA PHE A 7 -34.82 38.89 -6.47
C PHE A 7 -35.62 39.74 -7.45
N ARG A 8 -35.05 40.10 -8.61
CA ARG A 8 -35.74 40.84 -9.67
C ARG A 8 -36.85 40.01 -10.32
N ILE A 9 -36.59 38.72 -10.58
CA ILE A 9 -37.57 37.76 -11.09
C ILE A 9 -38.68 37.52 -10.06
N LEU A 10 -38.33 37.33 -8.78
CA LEU A 10 -39.31 37.17 -7.70
C LEU A 10 -40.24 38.40 -7.58
N ARG A 11 -39.67 39.61 -7.67
CA ARG A 11 -40.45 40.86 -7.65
C ARG A 11 -41.38 40.98 -8.85
N SER A 12 -40.94 40.56 -10.04
CA SER A 12 -41.73 40.54 -11.27
C SER A 12 -42.93 39.58 -11.16
N ILE A 13 -42.71 38.36 -10.66
CA ILE A 13 -43.75 37.36 -10.42
C ILE A 13 -44.77 37.87 -9.38
N THR A 14 -44.29 38.55 -8.34
CA THR A 14 -45.17 39.11 -7.29
C THR A 14 -46.01 40.28 -7.79
N LYS A 15 -45.50 41.08 -8.75
CA LYS A 15 -46.24 42.20 -9.35
C LYS A 15 -47.34 41.74 -10.32
N ARG A 16 -47.15 40.62 -11.02
CA ARG A 16 -48.16 40.04 -11.94
C ARG A 16 -49.30 39.30 -11.24
N LYS A 17 -49.17 38.99 -9.93
CA LYS A 17 -50.24 38.34 -9.16
C LYS A 17 -51.54 39.12 -9.15
N ASN A 18 -51.53 40.45 -9.08
CA ASN A 18 -52.76 41.23 -8.93
C ASN A 18 -53.71 41.16 -10.15
N SER A 19 -53.29 40.61 -11.28
CA SER A 19 -54.13 40.49 -12.49
C SER A 19 -54.64 39.07 -12.77
N PHE A 20 -54.06 38.03 -12.16
CA PHE A 20 -54.30 36.62 -12.55
C PHE A 20 -55.31 35.88 -11.66
N TYR A 21 -55.72 36.48 -10.53
CA TYR A 21 -56.60 35.85 -9.54
C TYR A 21 -58.11 35.94 -9.86
N ARG A 22 -58.51 36.51 -11.00
CA ARG A 22 -59.94 36.74 -11.27
C ARG A 22 -60.69 35.57 -11.91
N ASP A 23 -60.04 34.69 -12.70
CA ASP A 23 -60.78 33.71 -13.54
C ASP A 23 -60.20 32.27 -13.59
N PHE A 24 -59.39 31.82 -12.61
CA PHE A 24 -58.86 30.44 -12.60
C PHE A 24 -59.69 29.50 -11.69
N PRO A 25 -60.17 28.33 -12.19
CA PRO A 25 -61.15 27.49 -11.49
C PRO A 25 -60.55 26.53 -10.45
N PHE A 26 -59.25 26.65 -10.17
CA PHE A 26 -58.57 25.85 -9.16
C PHE A 26 -58.08 26.77 -8.04
N ASP A 27 -58.28 26.35 -6.80
CA ASP A 27 -57.77 27.06 -5.62
C ASP A 27 -56.23 27.15 -5.73
N ILE A 28 -55.70 28.33 -6.01
CA ILE A 28 -54.25 28.57 -6.26
C ILE A 28 -53.46 28.57 -4.94
N LEU A 29 -54.16 28.71 -3.80
CA LEU A 29 -53.58 28.81 -2.47
C LEU A 29 -52.75 27.57 -2.07
N PRO A 30 -53.24 26.33 -2.22
CA PRO A 30 -52.46 25.12 -1.94
C PRO A 30 -51.20 25.01 -2.81
N ILE A 31 -51.30 25.28 -4.11
CA ILE A 31 -50.18 25.23 -5.05
C ILE A 31 -49.10 26.26 -4.67
N MET A 32 -49.53 27.47 -4.32
CA MET A 32 -48.63 28.53 -3.88
C MET A 32 -47.98 28.24 -2.52
N MET A 33 -48.68 27.55 -1.62
CA MET A 33 -48.13 27.10 -0.34
C MET A 33 -47.07 26.02 -0.55
N ILE A 34 -47.35 25.03 -1.41
CA ILE A 34 -46.39 23.98 -1.78
C ILE A 34 -45.14 24.61 -2.43
N LEU A 35 -45.32 25.55 -3.35
CA LEU A 35 -44.19 26.23 -4.01
C LEU A 35 -43.31 26.99 -3.01
N LYS A 36 -43.90 27.67 -2.03
CA LYS A 36 -43.14 28.36 -0.97
C LYS A 36 -42.34 27.38 -0.11
N VAL A 37 -42.95 26.25 0.26
CA VAL A 37 -42.28 25.21 1.05
C VAL A 37 -41.11 24.61 0.27
N LEU A 38 -41.27 24.34 -1.03
CA LEU A 38 -40.20 23.85 -1.89
C LEU A 38 -39.04 24.85 -2.01
N ILE A 39 -39.34 26.14 -2.20
CA ILE A 39 -38.30 27.18 -2.25
C ILE A 39 -37.54 27.30 -0.92
N VAL A 40 -38.23 27.24 0.23
CA VAL A 40 -37.57 27.25 1.54
C VAL A 40 -36.70 26.01 1.73
N PHE A 41 -37.18 24.84 1.30
CA PHE A 41 -36.42 23.59 1.38
C PHE A 41 -35.16 23.62 0.51
N GLU A 42 -35.23 24.14 -0.71
CA GLU A 42 -34.06 24.32 -1.59
C GLU A 42 -33.04 25.30 -1.00
N ILE A 43 -33.49 26.43 -0.43
CA ILE A 43 -32.60 27.39 0.23
C ILE A 43 -31.90 26.75 1.44
N LEU A 44 -32.62 25.93 2.23
CA LEU A 44 -32.04 25.23 3.37
C LEU A 44 -31.00 24.20 2.93
N ILE A 45 -31.28 23.40 1.90
CA ILE A 45 -30.31 22.45 1.33
C ILE A 45 -29.07 23.19 0.82
N PHE A 46 -29.26 24.28 0.06
CA PHE A 46 -28.15 25.03 -0.50
C PHE A 46 -27.31 25.72 0.59
N GLY A 47 -27.95 26.24 1.64
CA GLY A 47 -27.27 26.80 2.81
C GLY A 47 -26.42 25.76 3.55
N HIS A 48 -26.96 24.55 3.77
CA HIS A 48 -26.21 23.45 4.37
C HIS A 48 -25.03 23.00 3.50
N LEU A 49 -25.21 22.95 2.18
CA LEU A 49 -24.15 22.60 1.24
C LEU A 49 -23.01 23.64 1.26
N LEU A 50 -23.35 24.94 1.30
CA LEU A 50 -22.38 26.03 1.39
C LEU A 50 -21.58 25.99 2.70
N LEU A 51 -22.26 25.76 3.83
CA LEU A 51 -21.61 25.63 5.14
C LEU A 51 -20.70 24.39 5.19
N ALA A 52 -21.13 23.27 4.61
CA ALA A 52 -20.31 22.07 4.48
C ALA A 52 -19.05 22.35 3.64
N GLN A 53 -19.18 23.01 2.49
CA GLN A 53 -18.03 23.40 1.67
C GLN A 53 -17.06 24.34 2.38
N GLN A 54 -17.56 25.33 3.14
CA GLN A 54 -16.71 26.22 3.94
C GLN A 54 -15.98 25.46 5.04
N THR A 55 -16.66 24.53 5.71
CA THR A 55 -16.09 23.71 6.78
C THR A 55 -14.98 22.80 6.24
N ILE A 56 -15.21 22.15 5.09
CA ILE A 56 -14.21 21.31 4.41
C ILE A 56 -12.97 22.14 4.05
N LYS A 57 -13.15 23.29 3.39
CA LYS A 57 -12.02 24.17 3.01
C LYS A 57 -11.22 24.64 4.22
N LYS A 58 -11.88 24.98 5.32
CA LYS A 58 -11.20 25.36 6.57
C LYS A 58 -10.37 24.20 7.11
N SER A 59 -10.94 22.99 7.16
CA SER A 59 -10.23 21.81 7.64
C SER A 59 -9.04 21.43 6.77
N GLU A 60 -9.14 21.57 5.44
CA GLU A 60 -8.01 21.37 4.51
C GLU A 60 -6.89 22.39 4.75
N SER A 61 -7.23 23.67 4.92
CA SER A 61 -6.24 24.71 5.23
C SER A 61 -5.56 24.50 6.58
N ASP A 62 -6.30 24.05 7.60
CA ASP A 62 -5.73 23.74 8.91
C ASP A 62 -4.81 22.52 8.84
N LEU A 63 -5.12 21.53 8.00
CA LEU A 63 -4.28 20.36 7.77
C LEU A 63 -3.01 20.72 6.99
N GLU A 64 -3.12 21.52 5.93
CA GLU A 64 -1.99 22.03 5.14
C GLU A 64 -0.98 22.77 6.02
N LYS A 65 -1.47 23.65 6.92
CA LYS A 65 -0.62 24.37 7.88
C LYS A 65 0.12 23.42 8.83
N LYS A 66 -0.58 22.42 9.38
CA LYS A 66 0.04 21.42 10.26
C LYS A 66 1.12 20.62 9.53
N VAL A 67 0.84 20.19 8.29
CA VAL A 67 1.83 19.49 7.46
C VAL A 67 3.05 20.38 7.22
N ALA A 68 2.84 21.65 6.85
CA ALA A 68 3.92 22.59 6.62
C ALA A 68 4.78 22.84 7.87
N GLU A 69 4.17 22.94 9.05
CA GLU A 69 4.86 23.09 10.32
C GLU A 69 5.75 21.88 10.65
N GLU A 70 5.24 20.66 10.48
CA GLU A 70 6.03 19.45 10.75
C GLU A 70 7.13 19.24 9.69
N VAL A 71 6.89 19.55 8.41
CA VAL A 71 7.94 19.50 7.38
C VAL A 71 9.04 20.54 7.64
N LYS A 72 8.68 21.73 8.16
CA LYS A 72 9.69 22.71 8.59
C LYS A 72 10.59 22.13 9.70
N LYS A 73 10.05 21.39 10.65
CA LYS A 73 10.84 20.73 11.70
C LYS A 73 11.73 19.61 11.14
N ILE A 74 11.31 18.94 10.06
CA ILE A 74 12.16 17.95 9.36
C ILE A 74 13.44 18.60 8.82
N ARG A 75 13.35 19.81 8.24
CA ARG A 75 14.54 20.57 7.79
C ARG A 75 15.53 20.84 8.92
N GLU A 76 15.01 21.02 10.14
CA GLU A 76 15.79 21.35 11.32
C GLU A 76 16.36 20.10 12.04
N LEU A 77 16.00 18.88 11.60
CA LEU A 77 16.56 17.64 12.14
C LEU A 77 18.08 17.63 11.98
N SER A 78 18.76 17.14 13.02
CA SER A 78 20.22 17.05 13.12
C SER A 78 20.62 15.74 13.76
N GLY A 79 21.73 15.15 13.33
CA GLY A 79 22.20 13.87 13.84
C GLY A 79 23.17 13.17 12.88
N GLU A 80 23.53 11.94 13.22
CA GLU A 80 24.24 11.02 12.34
C GLU A 80 23.35 9.80 12.08
N THR A 81 23.14 9.46 10.81
CA THR A 81 22.36 8.29 10.41
C THR A 81 23.23 7.33 9.61
N ALA A 82 23.28 6.05 10.01
CA ALA A 82 23.98 5.07 9.18
C ALA A 82 23.26 4.93 7.83
N TRP A 83 23.99 4.58 6.77
CA TRP A 83 23.38 4.36 5.45
C TRP A 83 22.23 3.32 5.48
N TYR A 84 22.25 2.41 6.46
CA TYR A 84 21.33 1.28 6.68
C TYR A 84 20.54 1.35 8.01
N LEU A 85 20.89 2.26 8.93
CA LEU A 85 20.22 2.44 10.23
C LEU A 85 19.65 3.85 10.28
N PHE A 86 18.47 3.98 9.70
CA PHE A 86 17.62 5.13 9.84
C PHE A 86 16.91 5.14 11.21
N ASN A 87 17.66 5.32 12.30
CA ASN A 87 17.08 5.47 13.63
C ASN A 87 16.31 6.80 13.81
N GLU A 88 16.43 7.73 12.85
CA GLU A 88 15.75 9.03 12.86
C GLU A 88 14.33 9.02 12.28
N PHE A 89 13.87 7.92 11.69
CA PHE A 89 12.47 7.81 11.24
C PHE A 89 11.45 7.68 12.39
N ASN A 90 11.94 7.63 13.62
CA ASN A 90 11.15 7.78 14.84
C ASN A 90 11.20 9.21 15.41
N ALA A 91 11.74 10.19 14.67
CA ALA A 91 11.70 11.58 15.11
C ALA A 91 10.25 12.06 15.18
N GLU A 92 9.95 12.86 16.21
CA GLU A 92 8.61 13.37 16.50
C GLU A 92 7.88 13.96 15.27
N PRO A 93 8.48 14.82 14.41
CA PRO A 93 7.75 15.37 13.27
C PRO A 93 7.36 14.32 12.22
N ILE A 94 8.18 13.27 12.06
CA ILE A 94 7.91 12.16 11.12
C ILE A 94 6.77 11.30 11.64
N LEU A 95 6.80 10.96 12.93
CA LEU A 95 5.73 10.20 13.58
C LEU A 95 4.40 10.95 13.54
N LYS A 96 4.40 12.27 13.82
CA LYS A 96 3.20 13.10 13.73
C LYS A 96 2.59 13.09 12.34
N LEU A 97 3.41 13.22 11.28
CA LEU A 97 2.92 13.13 9.91
C LEU A 97 2.34 11.74 9.60
N GLN A 98 3.00 10.67 10.06
CA GLN A 98 2.49 9.30 9.90
C GLN A 98 1.14 9.10 10.61
N GLU A 99 0.98 9.64 11.83
CA GLU A 99 -0.26 9.58 12.61
C GLU A 99 -1.43 10.31 11.94
N MET A 100 -1.15 11.39 11.17
CA MET A 100 -2.19 12.06 10.38
C MET A 100 -2.73 11.18 9.24
N GLY A 101 -1.97 10.16 8.82
CA GLY A 101 -2.43 9.13 7.89
C GLY A 101 -2.61 9.60 6.44
N MET A 102 -3.31 8.78 5.64
CA MET A 102 -3.36 8.95 4.17
C MET A 102 -3.87 10.32 3.70
N VAL A 103 -4.71 11.00 4.49
CA VAL A 103 -5.31 12.29 4.12
C VAL A 103 -4.26 13.37 3.88
N ILE A 104 -3.05 13.25 4.44
CA ILE A 104 -1.99 14.23 4.24
C ILE A 104 -1.15 14.03 2.98
N ILE A 105 -1.27 12.89 2.29
CA ILE A 105 -0.45 12.59 1.10
C ILE A 105 -0.48 13.75 0.07
N PRO A 106 -1.65 14.32 -0.31
CA PRO A 106 -1.69 15.44 -1.26
C PRO A 106 -0.88 16.66 -0.82
N PHE A 107 -0.85 16.95 0.49
CA PHE A 107 -0.13 18.09 1.06
C PHE A 107 1.38 17.83 1.18
N LEU A 108 1.80 16.56 1.16
CA LEU A 108 3.21 16.17 1.15
C LEU A 108 3.82 16.21 -0.27
N LEU A 109 3.02 16.02 -1.33
CA LEU A 109 3.51 15.96 -2.72
C LEU A 109 4.39 17.15 -3.13
N PRO A 110 4.04 18.42 -2.82
CA PRO A 110 4.88 19.56 -3.19
C PRO A 110 6.29 19.50 -2.58
N TYR A 111 6.44 18.87 -1.41
CA TYR A 111 7.71 18.75 -0.71
C TYR A 111 8.64 17.67 -1.29
N LEU A 112 8.18 16.87 -2.27
CA LEU A 112 9.09 16.05 -3.07
C LEU A 112 10.06 16.90 -3.92
N SER A 113 9.69 18.14 -4.21
CA SER A 113 10.57 19.12 -4.86
C SER A 113 11.49 19.85 -3.87
N ASP A 114 11.40 19.57 -2.57
CA ASP A 114 12.25 20.20 -1.56
C ASP A 114 13.61 19.50 -1.46
N THR A 115 14.58 20.01 -2.21
CA THR A 115 15.97 19.54 -2.21
C THR A 115 16.82 20.20 -1.13
N SER A 116 16.23 20.91 -0.16
CA SER A 116 17.00 21.51 0.92
C SER A 116 17.68 20.43 1.78
N GLU A 117 18.90 20.74 2.18
CA GLU A 117 19.68 19.93 3.09
C GLU A 117 19.11 20.02 4.52
N THR A 118 19.00 18.88 5.20
CA THR A 118 18.78 18.83 6.65
C THR A 118 20.10 19.06 7.39
N ARG A 119 20.13 19.01 8.72
CA ARG A 119 21.39 19.01 9.49
C ARG A 119 21.87 17.59 9.82
N VAL A 120 21.28 16.58 9.20
CA VAL A 120 21.60 15.16 9.40
C VAL A 120 22.73 14.75 8.47
N ARG A 121 23.75 14.10 9.03
CA ARG A 121 24.88 13.55 8.29
C ARG A 121 24.71 12.06 8.07
N ARG A 122 24.93 11.59 6.85
CA ARG A 122 24.99 10.16 6.56
C ARG A 122 26.34 9.59 6.96
N VAL A 123 26.37 8.48 7.67
CA VAL A 123 27.61 7.79 8.05
C VAL A 123 27.62 6.37 7.47
N HIS A 124 28.79 5.93 6.97
CA HIS A 124 28.95 4.59 6.37
C HIS A 124 29.83 3.73 7.27
N TYR A 125 29.23 2.96 8.19
CA TYR A 125 29.99 2.16 9.17
C TYR A 125 30.77 0.96 8.59
N ARG A 126 30.69 0.68 7.28
CA ARG A 126 31.42 -0.43 6.64
C ARG A 126 32.89 -0.13 6.32
N HIS A 127 33.30 1.15 6.32
CA HIS A 127 34.67 1.56 6.07
C HIS A 127 35.08 2.71 7.01
N PRO A 128 35.88 2.47 8.07
CA PRO A 128 36.20 3.48 9.09
C PRO A 128 36.92 4.74 8.57
N ASN A 129 37.39 4.74 7.31
CA ASN A 129 38.12 5.85 6.70
C ASN A 129 37.43 6.47 5.47
N TYR A 130 36.20 6.05 5.12
CA TYR A 130 35.42 6.68 4.05
C TYR A 130 34.23 7.44 4.65
N TYR A 131 34.49 8.65 5.14
CA TYR A 131 33.46 9.65 5.41
C TYR A 131 32.96 10.21 4.07
N THR A 132 32.11 9.46 3.36
CA THR A 132 31.32 10.00 2.24
C THR A 132 30.00 10.58 2.76
N GLY A 133 30.08 11.35 3.85
CA GLY A 133 28.91 11.82 4.58
C GLY A 133 28.18 12.94 3.86
N GLY A 134 27.35 12.57 2.89
CA GLY A 134 26.36 13.45 2.30
C GLY A 134 25.33 13.89 3.34
N VAL A 135 24.85 15.12 3.19
CA VAL A 135 23.73 15.63 3.97
C VAL A 135 22.44 15.05 3.42
N VAL A 136 21.55 14.60 4.31
CA VAL A 136 20.25 14.07 3.86
C VAL A 136 19.36 15.22 3.43
N ILE A 137 18.74 15.12 2.24
CA ILE A 137 17.79 16.12 1.74
C ILE A 137 16.36 15.83 2.20
N VAL A 138 15.55 16.88 2.33
CA VAL A 138 14.18 16.80 2.86
C VAL A 138 13.28 15.86 2.06
N ASN A 139 13.31 15.94 0.72
CA ASN A 139 12.42 15.12 -0.10
C ASN A 139 12.58 13.61 0.11
N ARG A 140 13.75 13.15 0.58
CA ARG A 140 13.99 11.75 0.94
C ARG A 140 13.15 11.33 2.15
N TYR A 141 13.05 12.20 3.16
CA TYR A 141 12.16 11.98 4.30
C TYR A 141 10.69 12.01 3.87
N ILE A 142 10.33 12.94 2.98
CA ILE A 142 8.96 13.04 2.45
C ILE A 142 8.58 11.76 1.71
N GLY A 143 9.46 11.27 0.83
CA GLY A 143 9.27 10.01 0.12
C GLY A 143 9.05 8.83 1.06
N TYR A 144 9.91 8.72 2.09
CA TYR A 144 9.75 7.71 3.13
C TYR A 144 8.41 7.81 3.88
N ILE A 145 8.03 9.02 4.31
CA ILE A 145 6.76 9.26 5.02
C ILE A 145 5.59 8.82 4.13
N ILE A 146 5.62 9.17 2.83
CA ILE A 146 4.59 8.76 1.87
C ILE A 146 4.51 7.24 1.78
N ASN A 147 5.63 6.53 1.59
CA ASN A 147 5.63 5.05 1.53
C ASN A 147 5.01 4.43 2.79
N ARG A 148 5.35 4.96 3.97
CA ARG A 148 4.86 4.47 5.27
C ARG A 148 3.37 4.72 5.46
N ILE A 149 2.90 5.93 5.17
CA ILE A 149 1.47 6.28 5.25
C ILE A 149 0.66 5.47 4.24
N ALA A 150 1.22 5.29 3.05
CA ALA A 150 0.61 4.51 1.99
C ALA A 150 0.64 3.00 2.29
N ASP A 151 1.56 2.52 3.13
CA ASP A 151 1.86 1.09 3.28
C ASP A 151 2.05 0.43 1.90
N HIS A 152 2.82 1.12 1.05
CA HIS A 152 3.04 0.81 -0.36
C HIS A 152 4.34 1.51 -0.80
N GLU A 153 5.23 0.77 -1.43
CA GLU A 153 6.48 1.31 -1.94
C GLU A 153 6.27 1.85 -3.37
N PHE A 154 6.67 3.10 -3.61
CA PHE A 154 6.59 3.73 -4.92
C PHE A 154 7.92 3.65 -5.69
N TYR A 155 7.82 3.28 -6.96
CA TYR A 155 8.95 3.08 -7.86
C TYR A 155 8.68 3.74 -9.21
N LEU A 156 9.74 4.20 -9.86
CA LEU A 156 9.73 4.53 -11.28
C LEU A 156 10.72 3.63 -12.02
N LEU A 157 10.41 3.32 -13.27
CA LEU A 157 11.38 2.77 -14.20
C LEU A 157 12.34 3.88 -14.62
N GLY A 158 13.63 3.59 -14.58
CA GLY A 158 14.70 4.48 -14.99
C GLY A 158 14.85 4.53 -16.51
N LYS A 159 16.03 4.94 -16.97
CA LYS A 159 16.31 5.13 -18.41
C LYS A 159 16.57 3.81 -19.14
N THR A 160 16.93 2.76 -18.42
CA THR A 160 17.05 1.40 -18.95
C THR A 160 15.98 0.52 -18.31
N ASP A 161 15.63 -0.58 -18.98
CA ASP A 161 14.58 -1.50 -18.52
C ASP A 161 14.90 -2.15 -17.15
N ASP A 162 16.16 -2.12 -16.72
CA ASP A 162 16.65 -2.68 -15.47
C ASP A 162 16.87 -1.63 -14.36
N ASP A 163 16.79 -0.33 -14.68
CA ASP A 163 16.97 0.72 -13.69
C ASP A 163 15.65 0.94 -12.93
N ILE A 164 15.68 0.80 -11.61
CA ILE A 164 14.56 1.12 -10.73
C ILE A 164 14.96 2.31 -9.87
N ILE A 165 14.15 3.37 -9.90
CA ILE A 165 14.32 4.55 -9.05
C ILE A 165 13.35 4.45 -7.88
N LEU A 166 13.87 4.55 -6.66
CA LEU A 166 13.08 4.46 -5.43
C LEU A 166 12.62 5.86 -4.99
N LEU A 167 11.39 5.98 -4.49
CA LEU A 167 10.92 7.25 -3.90
C LEU A 167 11.80 7.71 -2.71
N THR A 168 12.47 6.77 -2.04
CA THR A 168 13.36 7.02 -0.90
C THR A 168 14.81 7.33 -1.27
N GLU A 169 15.10 7.50 -2.56
CA GLU A 169 16.35 8.05 -3.05
C GLU A 169 16.35 9.58 -3.03
N GLU A 170 17.52 10.17 -3.23
CA GLU A 170 17.65 11.62 -3.34
C GLU A 170 17.15 12.06 -4.71
N LEU A 171 15.99 12.72 -4.74
CA LEU A 171 15.38 13.18 -5.99
C LEU A 171 15.94 14.56 -6.34
N VAL A 172 16.76 14.64 -7.38
CA VAL A 172 17.35 15.92 -7.85
C VAL A 172 16.76 16.35 -9.18
N ASP A 173 16.37 15.38 -10.01
CA ASP A 173 15.83 15.62 -11.34
C ASP A 173 14.34 16.00 -11.29
N MET A 174 14.00 17.15 -11.88
CA MET A 174 12.64 17.69 -11.84
C MET A 174 11.61 16.84 -12.60
N ASP A 175 12.03 16.15 -13.66
CA ASP A 175 11.13 15.27 -14.41
C ASP A 175 10.80 14.01 -13.59
N THR A 176 11.81 13.43 -12.92
CA THR A 176 11.65 12.33 -11.96
C THR A 176 10.74 12.73 -10.79
N ILE A 177 10.94 13.92 -10.21
CA ILE A 177 10.09 14.45 -9.13
C ILE A 177 8.63 14.56 -9.58
N ARG A 178 8.38 15.13 -10.76
CA ARG A 178 7.02 15.27 -11.32
C ARG A 178 6.38 13.92 -11.64
N ALA A 179 7.18 12.96 -12.12
CA ALA A 179 6.72 11.60 -12.37
C ALA A 179 6.26 10.93 -11.07
N PHE A 180 7.03 11.03 -9.99
CA PHE A 180 6.62 10.54 -8.67
C PHE A 180 5.38 11.25 -8.14
N GLN A 181 5.34 12.59 -8.20
CA GLN A 181 4.16 13.37 -7.78
C GLN A 181 2.90 12.89 -8.51
N THR A 182 2.99 12.64 -9.82
CA THR A 182 1.88 12.14 -10.63
C THR A 182 1.50 10.71 -10.26
N LEU A 183 2.49 9.82 -10.12
CA LEU A 183 2.29 8.43 -9.71
C LEU A 183 1.55 8.33 -8.38
N ILE A 184 2.04 9.06 -7.36
CA ILE A 184 1.49 9.05 -6.00
C ILE A 184 0.11 9.71 -5.98
N ALA A 185 -0.10 10.81 -6.70
CA ALA A 185 -1.42 11.45 -6.81
C ALA A 185 -2.45 10.49 -7.42
N ASN A 186 -2.10 9.80 -8.51
CA ASN A 186 -2.98 8.82 -9.16
C ASN A 186 -3.28 7.64 -8.23
N TRP A 187 -2.26 7.11 -7.56
CA TRP A 187 -2.44 6.05 -6.57
C TRP A 187 -3.33 6.50 -5.42
N TYR A 188 -3.13 7.72 -4.89
CA TYR A 188 -3.94 8.28 -3.81
C TYR A 188 -5.41 8.40 -4.21
N GLN A 189 -5.70 8.97 -5.39
CA GLN A 189 -7.09 9.09 -5.86
C GLN A 189 -7.76 7.72 -6.02
N LYS A 190 -7.03 6.70 -6.48
CA LYS A 190 -7.53 5.33 -6.61
C LYS A 190 -7.76 4.64 -5.26
N ASN A 191 -7.07 5.05 -4.20
CA ASN A 191 -6.97 4.27 -2.96
C ASN A 191 -7.45 4.98 -1.68
N LYS A 192 -7.68 6.29 -1.69
CA LYS A 192 -8.04 7.09 -0.49
C LYS A 192 -9.26 6.57 0.26
N ASP A 193 -10.24 6.01 -0.44
CA ASP A 193 -11.50 5.51 0.14
C ASP A 193 -11.49 3.98 0.38
N LYS A 194 -10.36 3.31 0.10
CA LYS A 194 -10.23 1.86 0.27
C LYS A 194 -9.68 1.51 1.65
N SER A 195 -10.30 0.51 2.28
CA SER A 195 -9.69 -0.17 3.43
C SER A 195 -8.30 -0.73 3.07
N LEU A 196 -7.41 -0.82 4.06
CA LEU A 196 -6.08 -1.41 3.90
C LEU A 196 -6.13 -2.80 3.24
N GLY A 197 -7.04 -3.67 3.69
CA GLY A 197 -7.19 -5.00 3.10
C GLY A 197 -7.59 -5.00 1.63
N LYS A 198 -8.36 -4.00 1.17
CA LYS A 198 -8.67 -3.87 -0.26
C LYS A 198 -7.47 -3.38 -1.06
N ARG A 199 -6.63 -2.51 -0.48
CA ARG A 199 -5.37 -2.07 -1.09
C ARG A 199 -4.38 -3.22 -1.23
N LYS A 200 -4.16 -4.00 -0.16
CA LYS A 200 -3.30 -5.20 -0.20
C LYS A 200 -3.78 -6.26 -1.19
N LEU A 201 -5.10 -6.41 -1.38
CA LEU A 201 -5.64 -7.27 -2.44
C LEU A 201 -5.31 -6.76 -3.85
N ASP A 202 -5.32 -5.45 -4.06
CA ASP A 202 -4.93 -4.85 -5.34
C ASP A 202 -3.41 -5.01 -5.56
N ASP A 203 -2.61 -4.91 -4.49
CA ASP A 203 -1.15 -5.09 -4.52
C ASP A 203 -0.72 -6.52 -4.91
N LEU A 204 -1.60 -7.53 -4.84
CA LEU A 204 -1.29 -8.88 -5.37
C LEU A 204 -0.96 -8.88 -6.88
N GLN A 205 -1.38 -7.83 -7.59
CA GLN A 205 -1.13 -7.64 -9.02
C GLN A 205 -0.22 -6.44 -9.28
N ASP A 206 0.48 -5.93 -8.26
CA ASP A 206 1.44 -4.86 -8.43
C ASP A 206 2.57 -5.30 -9.36
N GLY A 207 3.14 -4.36 -10.14
CA GLY A 207 4.25 -4.65 -11.04
C GLY A 207 5.53 -5.05 -10.29
N PHE A 208 5.71 -4.54 -9.08
CA PHE A 208 6.90 -4.76 -8.26
C PHE A 208 6.68 -5.86 -7.23
N HIS A 209 7.61 -6.81 -7.18
CA HIS A 209 7.52 -7.96 -6.28
C HIS A 209 7.53 -7.56 -4.79
N THR A 210 8.19 -6.46 -4.42
CA THR A 210 8.24 -5.97 -3.03
C THR A 210 6.85 -5.68 -2.48
N ASN A 211 6.00 -5.01 -3.27
CA ASN A 211 4.60 -4.73 -2.89
C ASN A 211 3.78 -6.03 -2.84
N ARG A 212 3.98 -6.94 -3.79
CA ARG A 212 3.30 -8.26 -3.80
C ARG A 212 3.63 -9.08 -2.55
N ILE A 213 4.92 -9.16 -2.18
CA ILE A 213 5.39 -9.89 -0.99
C ILE A 213 4.79 -9.29 0.28
N ALA A 214 4.88 -7.97 0.45
CA ALA A 214 4.28 -7.27 1.59
C ALA A 214 2.76 -7.50 1.67
N ALA A 215 2.08 -7.64 0.54
CA ALA A 215 0.67 -7.99 0.50
C ALA A 215 0.42 -9.43 0.96
N TYR A 216 1.21 -10.41 0.52
CA TYR A 216 1.07 -11.81 0.96
C TYR A 216 1.21 -11.91 2.48
N ASP A 217 2.24 -11.29 3.05
CA ASP A 217 2.50 -11.27 4.48
C ASP A 217 1.31 -10.70 5.26
N TRP A 218 0.90 -9.47 4.91
CA TRP A 218 -0.19 -8.80 5.61
C TRP A 218 -1.51 -9.59 5.52
N LEU A 219 -1.83 -10.14 4.34
CA LEU A 219 -3.05 -10.93 4.15
C LEU A 219 -3.01 -12.21 4.98
N GLY A 220 -1.85 -12.87 5.08
CA GLY A 220 -1.64 -14.04 5.92
C GLY A 220 -1.77 -13.73 7.41
N GLU A 221 -1.10 -12.67 7.88
CA GLU A 221 -1.12 -12.23 9.28
C GLU A 221 -2.50 -11.78 9.76
N SER A 222 -3.33 -11.26 8.85
CA SER A 222 -4.71 -10.90 9.18
C SER A 222 -5.57 -12.10 9.63
N LYS A 223 -5.18 -13.33 9.23
CA LYS A 223 -5.90 -14.58 9.50
C LYS A 223 -7.38 -14.59 9.06
N LEU A 224 -7.76 -13.73 8.12
CA LEU A 224 -9.14 -13.63 7.65
C LEU A 224 -9.39 -14.57 6.47
N GLU A 225 -10.38 -15.47 6.60
CA GLU A 225 -10.73 -16.46 5.55
C GLU A 225 -11.05 -15.81 4.20
N LYS A 226 -11.58 -14.59 4.18
CA LYS A 226 -11.94 -13.88 2.93
C LYS A 226 -10.76 -13.67 1.98
N TYR A 227 -9.51 -13.68 2.48
CA TYR A 227 -8.31 -13.52 1.65
C TYR A 227 -7.72 -14.83 1.12
N ARG A 228 -8.25 -15.98 1.57
CA ARG A 228 -7.82 -17.31 1.12
C ARG A 228 -7.91 -17.46 -0.40
N LEU A 229 -9.08 -17.18 -0.98
CA LEU A 229 -9.31 -17.38 -2.43
C LEU A 229 -8.41 -16.49 -3.31
N PRO A 230 -8.24 -15.19 -3.03
CA PRO A 230 -7.26 -14.37 -3.74
C PRO A 230 -5.85 -14.97 -3.77
N LEU A 231 -5.33 -15.42 -2.62
CA LEU A 231 -4.00 -16.05 -2.54
C LEU A 231 -3.92 -17.37 -3.32
N GLU A 232 -4.96 -18.22 -3.24
CA GLU A 232 -5.03 -19.44 -4.05
C GLU A 232 -5.04 -19.16 -5.55
N ASN A 233 -5.71 -18.08 -5.98
CA ASN A 233 -5.73 -17.69 -7.37
C ASN A 233 -4.38 -17.14 -7.82
N LYS A 234 -3.69 -16.37 -6.97
CA LYS A 234 -2.33 -15.91 -7.27
C LYS A 234 -1.37 -17.08 -7.47
N ILE A 235 -1.43 -18.11 -6.63
CA ILE A 235 -0.63 -19.34 -6.83
C ILE A 235 -0.94 -20.00 -8.19
N LYS A 236 -2.21 -20.08 -8.58
CA LYS A 236 -2.59 -20.65 -9.89
C LYS A 236 -2.06 -19.82 -11.06
N GLU A 237 -2.01 -18.50 -10.93
CA GLU A 237 -1.40 -17.62 -11.93
C GLU A 237 0.11 -17.86 -12.02
N LEU A 238 0.80 -17.91 -10.88
CA LEU A 238 2.23 -18.20 -10.82
C LEU A 238 2.52 -19.55 -11.49
N PHE A 239 1.69 -20.58 -11.28
CA PHE A 239 1.87 -21.88 -11.96
C PHE A 239 1.83 -21.81 -13.50
N LYS A 240 1.16 -20.81 -14.09
CA LYS A 240 1.04 -20.68 -15.55
C LYS A 240 2.21 -19.94 -16.21
N GLY A 241 2.93 -19.09 -15.48
CA GLY A 241 4.07 -18.36 -16.03
C GLY A 241 5.26 -19.29 -16.30
N ASP A 242 6.24 -18.81 -17.07
CA ASP A 242 7.54 -19.49 -17.16
C ASP A 242 8.14 -19.58 -15.77
N SER A 243 8.79 -20.70 -15.46
CA SER A 243 9.32 -20.87 -14.11
C SER A 243 10.66 -20.14 -13.98
N ASP A 244 10.88 -19.44 -12.88
CA ASP A 244 12.16 -18.88 -12.46
C ASP A 244 12.23 -18.88 -10.91
N THR A 245 13.39 -18.55 -10.34
CA THR A 245 13.59 -18.58 -8.88
C THR A 245 12.78 -17.51 -8.14
N PHE A 246 12.43 -16.41 -8.80
CA PHE A 246 11.61 -15.34 -8.22
C PHE A 246 10.16 -15.79 -8.04
N LYS A 247 9.60 -16.43 -9.06
CA LYS A 247 8.25 -17.02 -9.03
C LYS A 247 8.12 -18.07 -7.93
N ASP A 248 9.13 -18.94 -7.78
CA ASP A 248 9.12 -19.96 -6.74
C ASP A 248 9.14 -19.34 -5.34
N GLY A 249 9.86 -18.22 -5.16
CA GLY A 249 9.80 -17.40 -3.95
C GLY A 249 8.39 -16.85 -3.68
N GLU A 250 7.75 -16.22 -4.67
CA GLU A 250 6.38 -15.69 -4.50
C GLU A 250 5.34 -16.78 -4.20
N MET A 251 5.48 -17.98 -4.78
CA MET A 251 4.62 -19.11 -4.46
C MET A 251 4.73 -19.50 -2.99
N VAL A 252 5.94 -19.48 -2.44
CA VAL A 252 6.19 -19.79 -1.03
C VAL A 252 5.56 -18.76 -0.13
N GLU A 253 5.70 -17.47 -0.43
CA GLU A 253 5.07 -16.42 0.38
C GLU A 253 3.54 -16.54 0.37
N CYS A 254 2.94 -16.82 -0.79
CA CYS A 254 1.51 -17.12 -0.87
C CYS A 254 1.14 -18.37 -0.05
N ALA A 255 1.96 -19.43 -0.11
CA ALA A 255 1.73 -20.67 0.62
C ALA A 255 1.80 -20.43 2.15
N THR A 256 2.81 -19.71 2.61
CA THR A 256 2.98 -19.29 4.01
C THR A 256 1.77 -18.49 4.48
N ALA A 257 1.31 -17.52 3.69
CA ALA A 257 0.13 -16.73 4.00
C ALA A 257 -1.13 -17.60 4.16
N LEU A 258 -1.36 -18.56 3.25
CA LEU A 258 -2.45 -19.54 3.36
C LEU A 258 -2.32 -20.44 4.61
N GLY A 259 -1.11 -20.87 4.93
CA GLY A 259 -0.81 -21.62 6.16
C GLY A 259 -1.15 -20.81 7.42
N ASN A 260 -0.84 -19.51 7.43
CA ASN A 260 -1.16 -18.60 8.53
C ASN A 260 -2.67 -18.33 8.67
N ILE A 261 -3.41 -18.26 7.55
CA ILE A 261 -4.88 -18.21 7.57
C ILE A 261 -5.48 -19.50 8.17
N GLY A 262 -4.80 -20.64 8.01
CA GLY A 262 -5.13 -21.88 8.74
C GLY A 262 -6.36 -22.63 8.20
N ASN A 263 -6.84 -22.32 6.99
CA ASN A 263 -8.03 -22.95 6.43
C ASN A 263 -7.67 -24.26 5.68
N PRO A 264 -8.17 -25.42 6.12
CA PRO A 264 -7.79 -26.72 5.54
C PRO A 264 -8.20 -26.89 4.07
N LYS A 265 -9.14 -26.08 3.56
CA LYS A 265 -9.55 -26.12 2.13
C LYS A 265 -8.38 -25.81 1.18
N SER A 266 -7.37 -25.07 1.65
CA SER A 266 -6.18 -24.74 0.86
C SER A 266 -5.17 -25.88 0.77
N ALA A 267 -5.32 -26.98 1.51
CA ALA A 267 -4.36 -28.07 1.53
C ALA A 267 -4.07 -28.65 0.15
N LYS A 268 -5.07 -28.72 -0.75
CA LYS A 268 -4.87 -29.21 -2.12
C LYS A 268 -3.92 -28.33 -2.92
N ILE A 269 -4.00 -27.00 -2.80
CA ILE A 269 -3.09 -26.11 -3.53
C ILE A 269 -1.70 -26.11 -2.88
N LEU A 270 -1.61 -26.19 -1.56
CA LEU A 270 -0.32 -26.25 -0.85
C LEU A 270 0.46 -27.53 -1.17
N ARG A 271 -0.22 -28.68 -1.30
CA ARG A 271 0.42 -29.90 -1.82
C ARG A 271 1.02 -29.71 -3.21
N LYS A 272 0.33 -28.99 -4.09
CA LYS A 272 0.85 -28.70 -5.43
C LYS A 272 2.10 -27.83 -5.38
N VAL A 273 2.10 -26.78 -4.54
CA VAL A 273 3.28 -25.92 -4.34
C VAL A 273 4.44 -26.72 -3.77
N ALA A 274 4.22 -27.50 -2.70
CA ALA A 274 5.26 -28.31 -2.09
C ALA A 274 5.85 -29.33 -3.08
N ASN A 275 5.01 -30.01 -3.88
CA ASN A 275 5.47 -30.94 -4.90
C ASN A 275 6.27 -30.25 -6.01
N HIS A 276 5.81 -29.08 -6.49
CA HIS A 276 6.51 -28.28 -7.51
C HIS A 276 7.91 -27.89 -7.02
N LEU A 277 8.02 -27.34 -5.80
CA LEU A 277 9.31 -26.95 -5.23
C LEU A 277 10.22 -28.14 -4.92
N SER A 278 9.62 -29.31 -4.67
CA SER A 278 10.36 -30.56 -4.46
C SER A 278 10.90 -31.15 -5.77
N TYR A 279 10.34 -30.77 -6.93
CA TYR A 279 10.72 -31.32 -8.23
C TYR A 279 12.19 -31.05 -8.58
N ASP A 280 12.71 -29.89 -8.17
CA ASP A 280 14.12 -29.54 -8.42
C ASP A 280 15.07 -30.50 -7.71
N TYR A 281 14.71 -30.92 -6.50
CA TYR A 281 15.44 -31.99 -5.82
C TYR A 281 15.33 -33.31 -6.57
N SER A 282 14.25 -33.55 -7.33
CA SER A 282 14.04 -34.80 -8.08
C SER A 282 14.84 -34.99 -9.37
N GLY A 283 15.77 -34.08 -9.67
CA GLY A 283 16.56 -34.09 -10.91
C GLY A 283 16.09 -33.06 -11.93
N GLY A 284 15.44 -31.99 -11.48
CA GLY A 284 15.12 -30.83 -12.31
C GLY A 284 16.38 -30.02 -12.68
N GLU A 285 16.24 -29.15 -13.67
CA GLU A 285 17.35 -28.32 -14.21
C GLU A 285 17.71 -27.11 -13.33
N ARG A 286 17.03 -26.91 -12.19
CA ARG A 286 17.13 -25.71 -11.35
C ARG A 286 17.88 -25.97 -10.07
N THR A 287 18.57 -24.94 -9.58
CA THR A 287 19.22 -24.99 -8.26
C THR A 287 18.16 -25.06 -7.16
N PRO A 288 18.08 -26.17 -6.41
CA PRO A 288 17.02 -26.34 -5.42
C PRO A 288 17.17 -25.38 -4.24
N ASN A 289 16.06 -24.78 -3.79
CA ASN A 289 16.05 -23.92 -2.59
C ASN A 289 15.39 -24.62 -1.39
N ILE A 290 16.20 -25.04 -0.42
CA ILE A 290 15.74 -25.75 0.80
C ILE A 290 14.69 -24.92 1.54
N TYR A 291 14.91 -23.61 1.66
CA TYR A 291 14.03 -22.73 2.42
C TYR A 291 12.61 -22.75 1.85
N ASN A 292 12.50 -22.70 0.51
CA ASN A 292 11.22 -22.72 -0.19
C ASN A 292 10.47 -24.03 0.05
N VAL A 293 11.16 -25.17 -0.07
CA VAL A 293 10.57 -26.49 0.15
C VAL A 293 10.05 -26.63 1.58
N PHE A 294 10.88 -26.32 2.57
CA PHE A 294 10.48 -26.45 3.98
C PHE A 294 9.33 -25.52 4.34
N SER A 295 9.33 -24.28 3.84
CA SER A 295 8.26 -23.31 4.10
C SER A 295 6.92 -23.77 3.52
N ALA A 296 6.91 -24.33 2.31
CA ALA A 296 5.70 -24.88 1.71
C ALA A 296 5.15 -26.09 2.51
N TYR A 297 6.02 -26.96 2.99
CA TYR A 297 5.62 -28.08 3.84
C TYR A 297 5.19 -27.65 5.25
N GLU A 298 5.80 -26.59 5.81
CA GLU A 298 5.36 -26.00 7.08
C GLU A 298 3.94 -25.41 6.93
N ALA A 299 3.67 -24.71 5.83
CA ALA A 299 2.34 -24.20 5.55
C ALA A 299 1.30 -25.34 5.48
N LEU A 300 1.66 -26.47 4.85
CA LEU A 300 0.81 -27.66 4.81
C LEU A 300 0.62 -28.28 6.22
N ALA A 301 1.68 -28.31 7.02
CA ALA A 301 1.67 -28.75 8.42
C ALA A 301 0.73 -27.90 9.30
N LYS A 302 0.73 -26.57 9.11
CA LYS A 302 -0.19 -25.62 9.77
C LYS A 302 -1.66 -25.90 9.45
N LEU A 303 -1.95 -26.50 8.28
CA LEU A 303 -3.31 -26.95 7.91
C LEU A 303 -3.69 -28.34 8.47
N GLY A 304 -2.89 -28.92 9.37
CA GLY A 304 -3.16 -30.20 10.02
C GLY A 304 -2.52 -31.42 9.32
N HIS A 305 -1.67 -31.21 8.32
CA HIS A 305 -1.06 -32.29 7.54
C HIS A 305 0.42 -32.55 7.90
N LYS A 306 0.77 -32.40 9.18
CA LYS A 306 2.14 -32.56 9.72
C LYS A 306 2.79 -33.91 9.36
N LYS A 307 2.04 -35.01 9.55
CA LYS A 307 2.52 -36.36 9.24
C LYS A 307 2.85 -36.52 7.75
N GLU A 308 2.00 -36.00 6.88
CA GLU A 308 2.21 -36.02 5.44
C GLU A 308 3.47 -35.23 5.06
N ALA A 309 3.60 -34.00 5.59
CA ALA A 309 4.77 -33.15 5.35
C ALA A 309 6.08 -33.84 5.78
N LEU A 310 6.11 -34.44 6.98
CA LEU A 310 7.30 -35.15 7.48
C LEU A 310 7.65 -36.39 6.67
N VAL A 311 6.67 -37.16 6.19
CA VAL A 311 6.92 -38.31 5.31
C VAL A 311 7.61 -37.83 4.03
N ARG A 312 7.07 -36.79 3.38
CA ARG A 312 7.65 -36.24 2.15
C ARG A 312 9.05 -35.68 2.33
N LEU A 313 9.30 -34.94 3.41
CA LEU A 313 10.63 -34.42 3.71
C LEU A 313 11.64 -35.54 3.98
N ASN A 314 11.23 -36.65 4.60
CA ASN A 314 12.08 -37.82 4.80
C ASN A 314 12.33 -38.61 3.51
N GLU A 315 11.35 -38.66 2.58
CA GLU A 315 11.57 -39.19 1.23
C GLU A 315 12.65 -38.37 0.51
N LEU A 316 12.55 -37.04 0.52
CA LEU A 316 13.56 -36.16 -0.06
C LEU A 316 14.95 -36.34 0.57
N LYS A 317 15.00 -36.53 1.89
CA LYS A 317 16.25 -36.86 2.59
C LYS A 317 16.87 -38.14 2.02
N LYS A 318 16.08 -39.21 1.89
CA LYS A 318 16.55 -40.51 1.40
C LYS A 318 17.07 -40.42 -0.04
N ASP A 319 16.34 -39.71 -0.89
CA ASP A 319 16.58 -39.75 -2.33
C ASP A 319 17.66 -38.76 -2.79
N TYR A 320 17.91 -37.71 -2.01
CA TYR A 320 18.72 -36.56 -2.47
C TYR A 320 19.74 -36.01 -1.48
N LEU A 321 19.70 -36.33 -0.18
CA LEU A 321 20.62 -35.73 0.79
C LEU A 321 22.08 -35.96 0.38
N GLU A 322 22.45 -37.19 -0.02
CA GLU A 322 23.83 -37.53 -0.43
C GLU A 322 24.30 -36.79 -1.69
N LYS A 323 23.37 -36.31 -2.52
CA LYS A 323 23.67 -35.54 -3.74
C LYS A 323 23.87 -34.05 -3.47
N MET A 324 23.47 -33.55 -2.30
CA MET A 324 23.64 -32.15 -1.91
C MET A 324 25.09 -31.90 -1.47
N ASN A 325 25.59 -30.66 -1.63
CA ASN A 325 26.86 -30.26 -1.04
C ASN A 325 26.77 -30.21 0.50
N GLY A 326 27.92 -30.29 1.19
CA GLY A 326 27.97 -30.42 2.65
C GLY A 326 27.20 -29.34 3.43
N ASP A 327 27.28 -28.08 2.99
CA ASP A 327 26.54 -26.98 3.62
C ASP A 327 25.02 -27.12 3.44
N THR A 328 24.59 -27.54 2.26
CA THR A 328 23.19 -27.77 1.91
C THR A 328 22.63 -28.96 2.69
N GLN A 329 23.40 -30.05 2.81
CA GLN A 329 23.06 -31.20 3.65
C GLN A 329 22.84 -30.80 5.13
N LYS A 330 23.77 -30.03 5.68
CA LYS A 330 23.70 -29.55 7.07
C LYS A 330 22.42 -28.74 7.28
N LYS A 331 22.14 -27.76 6.41
CA LYS A 331 20.92 -26.94 6.47
C LYS A 331 19.65 -27.79 6.34
N PHE A 332 19.65 -28.78 5.44
CA PHE A 332 18.50 -29.67 5.26
C PHE A 332 18.21 -30.45 6.56
N LEU A 333 19.23 -31.06 7.17
CA LEU A 333 19.08 -31.82 8.41
C LEU A 333 18.67 -30.95 9.58
N GLU A 334 19.20 -29.73 9.68
CA GLU A 334 18.79 -28.76 10.70
C GLU A 334 17.31 -28.37 10.55
N ASN A 335 16.85 -28.12 9.33
CA ASN A 335 15.45 -27.81 9.07
C ASN A 335 14.54 -29.02 9.29
N LEU A 336 14.97 -30.24 8.96
CA LEU A 336 14.22 -31.46 9.25
C LEU A 336 14.00 -31.66 10.76
N LYS A 337 15.05 -31.45 11.57
CA LYS A 337 14.92 -31.47 13.05
C LYS A 337 13.94 -30.43 13.58
N LYS A 338 13.84 -29.26 12.92
CA LYS A 338 12.81 -28.26 13.26
C LYS A 338 11.42 -28.76 12.86
N ALA A 339 11.31 -29.37 11.68
CA ALA A 339 10.05 -29.89 11.16
C ALA A 339 9.44 -30.99 12.03
N GLU A 340 10.27 -31.83 12.64
CA GLU A 340 9.82 -32.86 13.60
C GLU A 340 9.08 -32.28 14.81
N LYS A 341 9.21 -30.98 15.08
CA LYS A 341 8.56 -30.27 16.20
C LYS A 341 7.31 -29.48 15.81
N TRP A 342 6.90 -29.50 14.54
CA TRP A 342 5.78 -28.70 14.04
C TRP A 342 4.45 -28.97 14.72
#